data_AF-D4VHG1-F1
#
_entry.id   AF-D4VHG1-F1
#
_cell.length_a   1.000
_cell.length_b   1.000
_cell.length_c   1.000
_cell.angle_alpha   90.00
_cell.angle_beta   90.00
_cell.angle_gamma   90.00
#
_symmetry.space_group_name_H-M   'P 1'
#
loop_
_entity.id
_entity.type
_entity.pdbx_description
1 polymer ?
#
loop_
_entity_poly.entity_id
_entity_poly.type
_entity_poly.pdbx_seq_one_letter_code
_entity_poly.pdbx_strand_id
1 'polypeptide(L)'
;MKKNLFYSLMALFVVLFASCGQEEIVSDNGTEINAPVTISVQAPVNNVFSRAVTIPDGYTMQCIMQLLNADGNKIGDQVTKPITDGKVSFTISVDEQKEVSKALFWAEYVPESGAANKVYNTADLRAVGYNTVSFDLTNDALMAASDAFCGKLETIGNASVTLKRPFANVSVKPKNPEVAAAANKLEITYNALSGYDILEGKCTATTPVTYTNASFASADGNWFANFFFAPSNVGKFTEEITMALSGGYSKEIKIPANTLPLDANMQIMAKFEIGDGNFDIEVGVDPDYEALEMKVGSYINAEGKVVRDAADAVGIVFKMEAIGDDVPANYPVALQSKTIVGYAVAIENVATGRQVLNNAAMSSLVTTDATVTNGTQATEALLTGIGEVAFMTTYNSWVNEHPLDGESLSSWYIPTVDQLGEFVGMLFKIGEVEPTGGQAFREMPEFAFENGVMFDRDPIESVYYASCTVNGSKDISGVIINVDKTTKQVLDAKASSLKVTGSSQKALCRPMITIFK
;
A
#
# COMPACT_ATOMS: atom_id res chain seq x y z
N MET A 1 57.89 7.96 -9.56
CA MET A 1 56.99 7.38 -10.58
C MET A 1 57.53 5.97 -10.84
N LYS A 2 57.07 4.81 -10.32
CA LYS A 2 55.75 4.18 -10.05
C LYS A 2 54.86 4.10 -11.31
N LYS A 3 54.36 2.96 -11.80
CA LYS A 3 54.41 1.53 -11.41
C LYS A 3 54.12 0.68 -12.68
N ASN A 4 54.63 -0.54 -12.71
CA ASN A 4 54.57 -1.48 -13.85
C ASN A 4 53.26 -2.28 -13.94
N LEU A 5 52.97 -2.61 -15.20
CA LEU A 5 52.11 -3.62 -15.81
C LEU A 5 51.89 -4.92 -15.01
N PHE A 6 50.65 -5.41 -14.96
CA PHE A 6 50.33 -6.83 -14.74
C PHE A 6 49.24 -7.29 -15.72
N TYR A 7 49.52 -8.42 -16.36
CA TYR A 7 48.64 -9.24 -17.19
C TYR A 7 48.04 -10.40 -16.35
N SER A 8 46.90 -10.93 -16.80
CA SER A 8 46.49 -12.35 -16.78
C SER A 8 45.66 -12.93 -15.60
N LEU A 9 44.41 -13.30 -15.92
CA LEU A 9 43.77 -14.63 -15.80
C LEU A 9 43.65 -15.33 -14.41
N MET A 10 42.42 -15.50 -13.91
CA MET A 10 41.96 -16.61 -13.04
C MET A 10 40.42 -16.63 -13.06
N ALA A 11 39.76 -17.54 -13.79
CA ALA A 11 39.50 -18.94 -13.45
C ALA A 11 38.29 -19.13 -12.51
N LEU A 12 37.21 -19.60 -13.15
CA LEU A 12 36.08 -20.39 -12.67
C LEU A 12 36.42 -21.23 -11.40
N PHE A 13 35.77 -20.96 -10.28
CA PHE A 13 35.76 -21.87 -9.12
C PHE A 13 34.43 -22.63 -9.10
N VAL A 14 34.45 -23.78 -9.78
CA VAL A 14 33.62 -24.94 -9.45
C VAL A 14 34.29 -25.61 -8.25
N VAL A 15 33.61 -25.69 -7.11
CA VAL A 15 33.98 -26.63 -6.04
C VAL A 15 32.93 -27.71 -5.99
N LEU A 16 33.30 -28.85 -6.56
CA LEU A 16 32.73 -30.16 -6.28
C LEU A 16 33.05 -30.53 -4.84
N PHE A 17 32.03 -30.80 -4.02
CA PHE A 17 32.17 -31.75 -2.92
C PHE A 17 31.50 -33.05 -3.34
N ALA A 18 32.30 -33.98 -3.87
CA ALA A 18 31.98 -35.39 -3.86
C ALA A 18 32.69 -36.00 -2.64
N SER A 19 31.90 -36.38 -1.64
CA SER A 19 32.32 -37.30 -0.58
C SER A 19 31.22 -38.36 -0.49
N CYS A 20 31.44 -39.48 -1.17
CA CYS A 20 30.66 -40.69 -0.99
C CYS A 20 30.92 -41.26 0.41
N GLY A 21 29.85 -41.42 1.18
CA GLY A 21 29.76 -42.31 2.33
C GLY A 21 28.31 -42.74 2.42
N GLN A 22 27.96 -43.82 1.71
CA GLN A 22 26.66 -44.46 1.84
C GLN A 22 26.78 -45.42 3.02
N GLU A 23 26.27 -45.05 4.19
CA GLU A 23 25.92 -46.01 5.22
C GLU A 23 24.73 -45.50 6.04
N GLU A 24 23.64 -46.27 5.89
CA GLU A 24 22.61 -46.56 6.86
C GLU A 24 21.70 -45.42 7.37
N ILE A 25 20.46 -45.49 6.89
CA ILE A 25 19.28 -44.87 7.48
C ILE A 25 19.14 -45.41 8.91
N VAL A 26 19.46 -44.58 9.90
CA VAL A 26 18.84 -44.65 11.21
C VAL A 26 17.90 -43.48 11.31
N SER A 27 16.60 -43.80 11.31
CA SER A 27 15.52 -42.88 11.56
C SER A 27 15.67 -42.27 12.96
N ASP A 28 15.95 -40.97 13.05
CA ASP A 28 15.71 -40.22 14.27
C ASP A 28 14.52 -39.27 14.06
N ASN A 29 13.46 -39.50 14.83
CA ASN A 29 12.26 -38.67 14.85
C ASN A 29 12.50 -37.46 15.77
N GLY A 30 13.43 -36.59 15.38
CA GLY A 30 13.67 -35.30 16.00
C GLY A 30 13.81 -34.25 14.91
N THR A 31 13.12 -33.12 15.05
CA THR A 31 13.20 -32.00 14.11
C THR A 31 14.60 -31.38 14.17
N GLU A 32 15.59 -31.96 13.48
CA GLU A 32 16.95 -31.44 13.47
C GLU A 32 17.03 -30.12 12.68
N ILE A 33 17.50 -29.08 13.34
CA ILE A 33 17.78 -27.77 12.75
C ILE A 33 19.08 -27.89 11.95
N ASN A 34 18.96 -28.12 10.64
CA ASN A 34 20.11 -28.47 9.79
C ASN A 34 20.64 -27.30 8.94
N ALA A 35 20.04 -26.11 9.02
CA ALA A 35 20.45 -24.95 8.24
C ALA A 35 20.20 -23.61 8.97
N PRO A 36 21.00 -22.57 8.69
CA PRO A 36 20.75 -21.22 9.20
C PRO A 36 19.48 -20.61 8.58
N VAL A 37 18.80 -19.76 9.35
CA VAL A 37 17.61 -19.01 8.91
C VAL A 37 18.01 -17.63 8.40
N THR A 38 17.44 -17.20 7.27
CA THR A 38 17.62 -15.85 6.74
C THR A 38 16.33 -15.05 6.85
N ILE A 39 16.43 -13.85 7.42
CA ILE A 39 15.30 -12.91 7.57
C ILE A 39 15.58 -11.69 6.73
N SER A 40 14.67 -11.38 5.82
CA SER A 40 14.73 -10.16 5.00
C SER A 40 13.87 -9.07 5.62
N VAL A 41 14.47 -7.95 5.98
CA VAL A 41 13.78 -6.81 6.58
C VAL A 41 13.66 -5.70 5.55
N GLN A 42 12.48 -5.12 5.46
CA GLN A 42 12.18 -3.97 4.61
C GLN A 42 11.83 -2.76 5.48
N ALA A 43 12.61 -1.70 5.37
CA ALA A 43 12.33 -0.40 5.97
C ALA A 43 11.72 0.55 4.92
N PRO A 44 10.89 1.52 5.31
CA PRO A 44 10.21 2.42 4.37
C PRO A 44 11.12 3.47 3.67
N VAL A 45 12.45 3.36 3.80
CA VAL A 45 13.38 4.24 3.05
C VAL A 45 13.54 3.69 1.63
N ASN A 46 13.18 4.45 0.61
CA ASN A 46 13.33 4.06 -0.80
C ASN A 46 12.53 2.82 -1.25
N ASN A 47 11.22 2.78 -0.97
CA ASN A 47 10.32 2.01 -1.81
C ASN A 47 10.01 2.82 -3.08
N VAL A 48 10.13 2.23 -4.27
CA VAL A 48 9.78 2.88 -5.56
C VAL A 48 8.27 3.20 -5.65
N PHE A 49 7.48 2.74 -4.67
CA PHE A 49 6.01 2.76 -4.64
C PHE A 49 5.37 3.63 -3.55
N SER A 50 6.17 4.36 -2.77
CA SER A 50 5.66 5.38 -1.83
C SER A 50 6.72 6.48 -1.79
N ARG A 51 6.34 7.76 -1.86
CA ARG A 51 7.30 8.88 -1.78
C ARG A 51 8.34 8.58 -0.70
N ALA A 52 9.58 8.38 -1.12
CA ALA A 52 10.62 7.85 -0.26
C ALA A 52 10.84 8.78 0.93
N VAL A 53 10.86 8.23 2.15
CA VAL A 53 11.47 8.94 3.27
C VAL A 53 12.95 9.07 2.92
N THR A 54 13.36 10.28 2.57
CA THR A 54 14.74 10.57 2.18
C THR A 54 15.60 10.51 3.42
N ILE A 55 16.76 9.86 3.32
CA ILE A 55 17.72 9.83 4.42
C ILE A 55 18.12 11.28 4.74
N PRO A 56 17.98 11.75 5.99
CA PRO A 56 18.33 13.12 6.37
C PRO A 56 19.81 13.41 6.10
N ASP A 57 20.11 14.64 5.69
CA ASP A 57 21.48 15.07 5.43
C ASP A 57 22.40 14.84 6.65
N GLY A 58 23.52 14.14 6.43
CA GLY A 58 24.48 13.80 7.49
C GLY A 58 24.09 12.59 8.36
N TYR A 59 23.02 11.88 7.99
CA TYR A 59 22.59 10.63 8.63
C TYR A 59 22.71 9.44 7.68
N THR A 60 22.78 8.25 8.26
CA THR A 60 22.61 6.95 7.59
C THR A 60 21.49 6.18 8.26
N MET A 61 20.88 5.23 7.55
CA MET A 61 19.91 4.34 8.16
C MET A 61 20.53 2.98 8.50
N GLN A 62 20.25 2.49 9.70
CA GLN A 62 20.64 1.16 10.15
C GLN A 62 19.43 0.39 10.68
N CYS A 63 19.53 -0.95 10.69
CA CYS A 63 18.60 -1.84 11.37
C CYS A 63 19.34 -2.63 12.45
N ILE A 64 18.73 -2.74 13.62
CA ILE A 64 19.16 -3.53 14.76
C ILE A 64 18.24 -4.75 14.88
N MET A 65 18.82 -5.93 15.06
CA MET A 65 18.11 -7.17 15.42
C MET A 65 18.44 -7.55 16.85
N GLN A 66 17.41 -7.88 17.64
CA GLN A 66 17.53 -8.48 18.97
C GLN A 66 16.78 -9.82 19.01
N LEU A 67 17.47 -10.90 19.36
CA LEU A 67 16.88 -12.22 19.47
C LEU A 67 16.35 -12.45 20.89
N LEU A 68 15.22 -13.17 21.00
CA LEU A 68 14.62 -13.53 22.27
C LEU A 68 14.28 -15.02 22.33
N ASN A 69 14.28 -15.59 23.53
CA ASN A 69 13.71 -16.91 23.79
C ASN A 69 12.16 -16.86 23.84
N ALA A 70 11.53 -18.01 24.10
CA ALA A 70 10.07 -18.12 24.19
C ALA A 70 9.44 -17.20 25.26
N ASP A 71 10.12 -17.05 26.40
CA ASP A 71 9.70 -16.19 27.52
C ASP A 71 9.89 -14.69 27.24
N GLY A 72 10.54 -14.34 26.11
CA GLY A 72 10.79 -12.96 25.71
C GLY A 72 12.06 -12.36 26.32
N ASN A 73 12.95 -13.18 26.88
CA ASN A 73 14.26 -12.76 27.39
C ASN A 73 15.27 -12.66 26.25
N LYS A 74 16.15 -11.65 26.30
CA LYS A 74 17.21 -11.44 25.31
C LYS A 74 18.19 -12.62 25.25
N ILE A 75 18.51 -13.04 24.03
CA ILE A 75 19.50 -14.07 23.72
C ILE A 75 20.59 -13.45 22.85
N GLY A 76 21.84 -13.63 23.26
CA GLY A 76 23.01 -13.11 22.56
C GLY A 76 23.07 -11.57 22.48
N ASP A 77 24.01 -11.09 21.67
CA ASP A 77 24.20 -9.67 21.40
C ASP A 77 23.30 -9.18 20.26
N GLN A 78 23.02 -7.88 20.26
CA GLN A 78 22.31 -7.26 19.14
C GLN A 78 23.19 -7.24 17.89
N VAL A 79 22.58 -7.49 16.73
CA VAL A 79 23.25 -7.36 15.43
C VAL A 79 22.76 -6.10 14.75
N THR A 80 23.68 -5.20 14.39
CA THR A 80 23.36 -3.97 13.67
C THR A 80 23.92 -4.03 12.25
N LYS A 81 23.11 -3.64 11.27
CA LYS A 81 23.50 -3.60 9.84
C LYS A 81 22.99 -2.31 9.18
N PRO A 82 23.75 -1.73 8.24
CA PRO A 82 23.25 -0.63 7.40
C PRO A 82 22.08 -1.12 6.53
N ILE A 83 21.15 -0.22 6.22
CA ILE A 83 20.08 -0.46 5.25
C ILE A 83 20.50 0.12 3.90
N THR A 84 20.38 -0.68 2.85
CA THR A 84 20.64 -0.28 1.46
C THR A 84 19.38 -0.50 0.64
N ASP A 85 18.93 0.51 -0.10
CA ASP A 85 17.72 0.44 -0.94
C ASP A 85 16.47 -0.08 -0.19
N GLY A 86 16.31 0.36 1.07
CA GLY A 86 15.18 -0.03 1.91
C GLY A 86 15.21 -1.47 2.42
N LYS A 87 16.29 -2.22 2.17
CA LYS A 87 16.37 -3.64 2.51
C LYS A 87 17.62 -3.98 3.31
N VAL A 88 17.51 -4.99 4.15
CA VAL A 88 18.62 -5.59 4.89
C VAL A 88 18.29 -7.04 5.24
N SER A 89 19.29 -7.91 5.27
CA SER A 89 19.10 -9.31 5.65
C SER A 89 19.91 -9.68 6.89
N PHE A 90 19.29 -10.44 7.78
CA PHE A 90 19.91 -11.03 8.96
C PHE A 90 19.96 -12.55 8.81
N THR A 91 20.96 -13.17 9.43
CA THR A 91 21.12 -14.62 9.45
C THR A 91 21.19 -15.07 10.89
N ILE A 92 20.38 -16.05 11.25
CA ILE A 92 20.41 -16.72 12.55
C ILE A 92 21.06 -18.08 12.33
N SER A 93 22.15 -18.33 13.05
CA SER A 93 22.92 -19.57 12.96
C SER A 93 22.11 -20.78 13.45
N VAL A 94 22.58 -21.99 13.15
CA VAL A 94 21.97 -23.23 13.65
C VAL A 94 22.02 -23.31 15.18
N ASP A 95 23.10 -22.80 15.79
CA ASP A 95 23.26 -22.84 17.25
C ASP A 95 22.32 -21.85 17.96
N GLU A 96 22.18 -20.62 17.46
CA GLU A 96 21.24 -19.63 18.03
C GLU A 96 19.79 -20.14 17.95
N GLN A 97 19.42 -20.85 16.89
CA GLN A 97 18.07 -21.41 16.72
C GLN A 97 17.67 -22.43 17.80
N LYS A 98 18.62 -22.96 18.58
CA LYS A 98 18.33 -23.89 19.69
C LYS A 98 17.66 -23.18 20.87
N GLU A 99 17.89 -21.88 21.02
CA GLU A 99 17.45 -21.09 22.19
C GLU A 99 16.52 -19.93 21.81
N VAL A 100 16.55 -19.51 20.55
CA VAL A 100 15.78 -18.36 20.05
C VAL A 100 14.43 -18.80 19.53
N SER A 101 13.39 -18.06 19.92
CA SER A 101 12.03 -18.24 19.41
C SER A 101 11.48 -17.01 18.70
N LYS A 102 12.01 -15.81 19.01
CA LYS A 102 11.50 -14.54 18.51
C LYS A 102 12.63 -13.61 18.09
N ALA A 103 12.33 -12.65 17.23
CA ALA A 103 13.26 -11.59 16.84
C ALA A 103 12.55 -10.24 16.82
N LEU A 104 13.22 -9.21 17.33
CA LEU A 104 12.78 -7.81 17.27
C LEU A 104 13.68 -7.02 16.33
N PHE A 105 13.11 -6.05 15.65
CA PHE A 105 13.81 -5.20 14.69
C PHE A 105 13.53 -3.72 14.98
N TRP A 106 14.58 -2.91 14.90
CA TRP A 106 14.49 -1.45 15.00
C TRP A 106 15.33 -0.80 13.92
N ALA A 107 14.74 0.04 13.09
CA ALA A 107 15.44 0.82 12.08
C ALA A 107 15.35 2.31 12.39
N GLU A 108 16.48 2.99 12.29
CA GLU A 108 16.65 4.37 12.74
C GLU A 108 17.71 5.10 11.93
N TYR A 109 17.67 6.43 12.00
CA TYR A 109 18.71 7.29 11.48
C TYR A 109 19.79 7.52 12.52
N VAL A 110 21.05 7.32 12.12
CA VAL A 110 22.23 7.58 12.94
C VAL A 110 23.19 8.53 12.23
N PRO A 111 23.81 9.50 12.94
CA PRO A 111 24.73 10.45 12.30
C PRO A 111 25.96 9.76 11.72
N GLU A 112 26.41 10.21 10.56
CA GLU A 112 27.61 9.69 9.89
C GLU A 112 28.89 9.93 10.70
N SER A 113 28.96 11.06 11.40
CA SER A 113 30.12 11.47 12.20
C SER A 113 30.20 10.77 13.58
N GLY A 114 29.43 9.69 13.81
CA GLY A 114 29.41 8.90 15.04
C GLY A 114 28.15 9.10 15.89
N ALA A 115 27.98 8.30 16.95
CA ALA A 115 26.73 8.20 17.74
C ALA A 115 26.31 9.46 18.54
N ALA A 116 27.09 10.54 18.51
CA ALA A 116 26.70 11.81 19.13
C ALA A 116 25.48 12.38 18.40
N ASN A 117 24.42 12.72 19.13
CA ASN A 117 23.12 13.16 18.58
C ASN A 117 22.28 12.07 17.90
N LYS A 118 22.54 10.78 18.22
CA LYS A 118 21.56 9.72 17.97
C LYS A 118 20.28 10.02 18.76
N VAL A 119 19.12 9.96 18.11
CA VAL A 119 17.83 10.28 18.75
C VAL A 119 17.46 9.25 19.81
N TYR A 120 17.51 7.97 19.47
CA TYR A 120 17.01 6.89 20.33
C TYR A 120 18.11 6.12 21.07
N ASN A 121 17.81 5.72 22.31
CA ASN A 121 18.55 4.70 23.03
C ASN A 121 17.93 3.34 22.72
N THR A 122 18.72 2.48 22.09
CA THR A 122 18.28 1.18 21.57
C THR A 122 19.11 0.02 22.12
N ALA A 123 19.78 0.21 23.26
CA ALA A 123 20.58 -0.84 23.91
C ALA A 123 19.76 -2.10 24.26
N ASP A 124 18.45 -1.93 24.42
CA ASP A 124 17.47 -2.99 24.55
C ASP A 124 16.21 -2.66 23.74
N LEU A 125 15.84 -3.54 22.80
CA LEU A 125 14.65 -3.39 21.97
C LEU A 125 13.33 -3.69 22.72
N ARG A 126 13.41 -4.14 23.97
CA ARG A 126 12.27 -4.21 24.91
C ARG A 126 12.06 -2.89 25.68
N ALA A 127 12.95 -1.91 25.52
CA ALA A 127 12.91 -0.65 26.28
C ALA A 127 13.48 0.54 25.50
N VAL A 128 13.05 0.72 24.24
CA VAL A 128 13.54 1.81 23.38
C VAL A 128 13.14 3.17 23.97
N GLY A 129 14.12 4.03 24.20
CA GLY A 129 13.90 5.36 24.80
C GLY A 129 14.63 6.46 24.05
N TYR A 130 14.73 7.64 24.66
CA TYR A 130 15.44 8.78 24.09
C TYR A 130 16.89 8.80 24.56
N ASN A 131 17.81 8.98 23.62
CA ASN A 131 19.22 9.30 23.87
C ASN A 131 19.44 10.81 23.75
N THR A 132 18.82 11.46 22.76
CA THR A 132 18.76 12.92 22.65
C THR A 132 17.50 13.44 23.33
N VAL A 133 17.66 14.39 24.25
CA VAL A 133 16.56 15.01 25.00
C VAL A 133 16.46 16.52 24.78
N SER A 134 17.38 17.10 24.01
CA SER A 134 17.38 18.52 23.64
C SER A 134 17.47 18.64 22.13
N PHE A 135 16.48 19.29 21.55
CA PHE A 135 16.30 19.41 20.11
C PHE A 135 16.30 20.87 19.70
N ASP A 136 17.03 21.18 18.64
CA ASP A 136 16.95 22.45 17.94
C ASP A 136 15.97 22.29 16.78
N LEU A 137 14.83 22.98 16.85
CA LEU A 137 13.79 22.93 15.83
C LEU A 137 14.25 23.52 14.48
N THR A 138 15.36 24.25 14.45
CA THR A 138 15.96 24.77 13.21
C THR A 138 16.90 23.78 12.54
N ASN A 139 17.18 22.65 13.21
CA ASN A 139 17.98 21.56 12.64
C ASN A 139 17.07 20.53 11.96
N ASP A 140 16.73 20.80 10.70
CA ASP A 140 15.85 19.95 9.89
C ASP A 140 16.31 18.49 9.83
N ALA A 141 17.63 18.26 9.75
CA ALA A 141 18.19 16.90 9.69
C ALA A 141 17.97 16.12 10.98
N LEU A 142 18.17 16.76 12.15
CA LEU A 142 17.90 16.14 13.46
C LEU A 142 16.40 15.87 13.66
N MET A 143 15.56 16.82 13.25
CA MET A 143 14.11 16.66 13.35
C MET A 143 13.63 15.52 12.45
N ALA A 144 14.13 15.42 11.22
CA ALA A 144 13.84 14.30 10.31
C ALA A 144 14.39 12.96 10.83
N ALA A 145 15.54 12.97 11.52
CA ALA A 145 16.13 11.79 12.15
C ALA A 145 15.34 11.29 13.38
N SER A 146 14.31 12.01 13.82
CA SER A 146 13.38 11.55 14.86
C SER A 146 12.35 10.54 14.35
N ASP A 147 12.40 10.17 13.07
CA ASP A 147 11.61 9.06 12.55
C ASP A 147 12.34 7.72 12.72
N ALA A 148 11.60 6.64 12.94
CA ALA A 148 12.11 5.29 13.12
C ALA A 148 11.01 4.22 12.94
N PHE A 149 11.42 2.97 12.79
CA PHE A 149 10.53 1.86 12.44
C PHE A 149 10.86 0.62 13.25
N CYS A 150 9.84 -0.17 13.58
CA CYS A 150 10.00 -1.41 14.33
C CYS A 150 9.24 -2.56 13.68
N GLY A 151 9.63 -3.78 14.03
CA GLY A 151 8.96 -5.00 13.61
C GLY A 151 9.35 -6.17 14.51
N LYS A 152 8.63 -7.29 14.38
CA LYS A 152 8.90 -8.49 15.16
C LYS A 152 8.56 -9.76 14.40
N LEU A 153 9.20 -10.85 14.80
CA LEU A 153 8.82 -12.22 14.50
C LEU A 153 8.54 -12.94 15.82
N GLU A 154 7.34 -13.51 15.95
CA GLU A 154 6.95 -14.33 17.12
C GLU A 154 7.39 -15.79 16.97
N THR A 155 7.89 -16.17 15.80
CA THR A 155 8.47 -17.50 15.52
C THR A 155 9.60 -17.34 14.51
N ILE A 156 10.74 -18.00 14.76
CA ILE A 156 11.89 -17.98 13.85
C ILE A 156 11.64 -18.92 12.67
N GLY A 157 11.90 -18.41 11.47
CA GLY A 157 11.88 -19.13 10.21
C GLY A 157 12.33 -18.21 9.08
N ASN A 158 12.52 -18.75 7.88
CA ASN A 158 12.77 -17.90 6.71
C ASN A 158 11.55 -17.00 6.49
N ALA A 159 11.74 -15.69 6.64
CA ALA A 159 10.64 -14.74 6.68
C ALA A 159 11.05 -13.39 6.07
N SER A 160 10.05 -12.63 5.68
CA SER A 160 10.20 -11.21 5.37
C SER A 160 9.42 -10.37 6.38
N VAL A 161 10.04 -9.32 6.89
CA VAL A 161 9.44 -8.39 7.87
C VAL A 161 9.43 -6.98 7.26
N THR A 162 8.25 -6.40 7.10
CA THR A 162 8.12 -4.96 6.79
C THR A 162 7.99 -4.19 8.08
N LEU A 163 8.88 -3.23 8.32
CA LEU A 163 8.88 -2.41 9.52
C LEU A 163 7.80 -1.32 9.45
N LYS A 164 7.27 -0.95 10.62
CA LYS A 164 6.22 0.06 10.79
C LYS A 164 6.64 1.11 11.81
N ARG A 165 6.17 2.35 11.67
CA ARG A 165 6.42 3.39 12.69
C ARG A 165 5.69 3.03 13.98
N PRO A 166 6.34 3.15 15.15
CA PRO A 166 5.69 3.07 16.45
C PRO A 166 5.15 4.43 16.92
N PHE A 167 4.94 5.38 16.01
CA PHE A 167 4.71 6.79 16.33
C PHE A 167 3.42 7.34 15.74
N ALA A 168 2.88 8.37 16.38
CA ALA A 168 1.99 9.34 15.78
C ALA A 168 2.79 10.59 15.36
N ASN A 169 2.42 11.21 14.25
CA ASN A 169 3.02 12.47 13.77
C ASN A 169 2.20 13.65 14.31
N VAL A 170 2.73 14.36 15.30
CA VAL A 170 2.00 15.42 16.01
C VAL A 170 2.50 16.77 15.54
N SER A 171 1.58 17.63 15.14
CA SER A 171 1.84 19.03 14.79
C SER A 171 0.95 19.98 15.59
N VAL A 172 1.49 21.16 15.92
CA VAL A 172 0.80 22.18 16.71
C VAL A 172 0.90 23.52 16.00
N LYS A 173 -0.23 24.22 15.86
CA LYS A 173 -0.33 25.46 15.08
C LYS A 173 -1.30 26.46 15.71
N PRO A 174 -0.95 27.76 15.81
CA PRO A 174 -1.92 28.79 16.21
C PRO A 174 -2.89 29.13 15.06
N LYS A 175 -4.10 29.57 15.40
CA LYS A 175 -5.06 30.14 14.45
C LYS A 175 -4.86 31.65 14.26
N ASN A 176 -4.27 32.33 15.25
CA ASN A 176 -4.04 33.77 15.31
C ASN A 176 -2.56 34.09 15.63
N PRO A 177 -1.60 33.60 14.81
CA PRO A 177 -0.16 33.77 15.06
C PRO A 177 0.28 35.22 15.26
N GLU A 178 -0.43 36.18 14.67
CA GLU A 178 -0.15 37.61 14.75
C GLU A 178 -0.18 38.16 16.19
N VAL A 179 -0.89 37.52 17.12
CA VAL A 179 -0.89 37.91 18.54
C VAL A 179 0.49 37.74 19.17
N ALA A 180 1.30 36.80 18.66
CA ALA A 180 2.67 36.55 19.09
C ALA A 180 3.71 37.12 18.11
N ALA A 181 3.37 38.10 17.26
CA ALA A 181 4.29 38.64 16.25
C ALA A 181 5.63 39.17 16.81
N ALA A 182 5.66 39.59 18.08
CA ALA A 182 6.89 40.07 18.73
C ALA A 182 7.71 38.95 19.42
N ALA A 183 7.20 37.72 19.52
CA ALA A 183 7.97 36.58 20.01
C ALA A 183 9.02 36.20 18.98
N ASN A 184 10.26 35.98 19.42
CA ASN A 184 11.35 35.53 18.55
C ASN A 184 12.05 34.27 19.09
N LYS A 185 11.52 33.70 20.18
CA LYS A 185 11.97 32.45 20.76
C LYS A 185 10.76 31.60 21.14
N LEU A 186 10.88 30.30 20.89
CA LEU A 186 9.96 29.28 21.33
C LEU A 186 10.74 28.17 22.04
N GLU A 187 10.32 27.81 23.24
CA GLU A 187 10.77 26.62 23.94
C GLU A 187 9.56 25.71 24.19
N ILE A 188 9.72 24.41 23.97
CA ILE A 188 8.68 23.41 24.19
C ILE A 188 9.23 22.34 25.10
N THR A 189 8.51 22.03 26.18
CA THR A 189 8.89 20.99 27.12
C THR A 189 7.72 20.06 27.41
N TYR A 190 8.03 18.77 27.52
CA TYR A 190 7.09 17.74 27.97
C TYR A 190 7.85 16.49 28.39
N ASN A 191 7.17 15.60 29.10
CA ASN A 191 7.63 14.24 29.34
C ASN A 191 7.22 13.37 28.16
N ALA A 192 8.16 12.97 27.30
CA ALA A 192 7.85 12.06 26.20
C ALA A 192 7.63 10.64 26.73
N LEU A 193 6.65 9.91 26.17
CA LEU A 193 6.51 8.47 26.43
C LEU A 193 7.79 7.76 25.98
N SER A 194 8.31 6.83 26.79
CA SER A 194 9.63 6.22 26.62
C SER A 194 9.64 4.76 27.12
N GLY A 195 10.74 4.05 26.91
CA GLY A 195 10.83 2.62 27.24
C GLY A 195 9.83 1.79 26.43
N TYR A 196 9.73 2.05 25.13
CA TYR A 196 8.87 1.33 24.20
C TYR A 196 9.37 -0.10 24.00
N ASP A 197 8.53 -1.04 24.36
CA ASP A 197 8.72 -2.47 24.18
C ASP A 197 8.17 -2.88 22.82
N ILE A 198 9.05 -3.27 21.89
CA ILE A 198 8.62 -3.67 20.53
C ILE A 198 7.82 -4.98 20.56
N LEU A 199 8.08 -5.88 21.51
CA LEU A 199 7.33 -7.14 21.60
C LEU A 199 5.88 -6.88 22.03
N GLU A 200 5.70 -6.04 23.04
CA GLU A 200 4.38 -5.76 23.61
C GLU A 200 3.66 -4.57 22.95
N GLY A 201 4.39 -3.70 22.26
CA GLY A 201 3.89 -2.43 21.74
C GLY A 201 3.49 -1.46 22.84
N LYS A 202 4.25 -1.37 23.94
CA LYS A 202 3.91 -0.58 25.14
C LYS A 202 5.06 0.32 25.58
N CYS A 203 4.75 1.52 26.07
CA CYS A 203 5.73 2.31 26.84
C CYS A 203 5.57 2.05 28.34
N THR A 204 6.69 2.05 29.05
CA THR A 204 6.76 1.77 30.50
C THR A 204 7.29 2.95 31.32
N ALA A 205 7.79 3.98 30.65
CA ALA A 205 8.40 5.15 31.29
C ALA A 205 8.07 6.44 30.54
N THR A 206 8.55 7.55 31.10
CA THR A 206 8.64 8.84 30.40
C THR A 206 10.05 9.39 30.45
N THR A 207 10.38 10.30 29.54
CA THR A 207 11.67 11.00 29.52
C THR A 207 11.43 12.48 29.21
N PRO A 208 11.90 13.42 30.05
CA PRO A 208 11.79 14.85 29.77
C PRO A 208 12.53 15.19 28.48
N VAL A 209 11.86 15.94 27.59
CA VAL A 209 12.45 16.45 26.36
C VAL A 209 12.22 17.96 26.25
N THR A 210 13.14 18.64 25.57
CA THR A 210 13.10 20.09 25.33
C THR A 210 13.39 20.38 23.87
N TYR A 211 12.54 21.19 23.25
CA TYR A 211 12.70 21.69 21.90
C TYR A 211 12.89 23.20 21.96
N THR A 212 13.85 23.72 21.23
CA THR A 212 14.16 25.15 21.19
C THR A 212 14.16 25.66 19.77
N ASN A 213 13.61 26.86 19.58
CA ASN A 213 13.77 27.63 18.35
C ASN A 213 14.17 29.05 18.75
N ALA A 214 15.46 29.36 18.59
CA ALA A 214 16.02 30.67 18.93
C ALA A 214 15.79 31.74 17.84
N SER A 215 15.34 31.33 16.66
CA SER A 215 15.02 32.18 15.51
C SER A 215 13.54 32.04 15.15
N PHE A 216 12.70 31.95 16.17
CA PHE A 216 11.29 31.61 16.01
C PHE A 216 10.53 32.71 15.25
N ALA A 217 9.83 32.31 14.19
CA ALA A 217 8.95 33.16 13.42
C ALA A 217 7.50 32.74 13.69
N SER A 218 6.78 33.53 14.49
CA SER A 218 5.43 33.17 14.94
C SER A 218 4.39 33.08 13.82
N ALA A 219 4.60 33.79 12.70
CA ALA A 219 3.74 33.75 11.52
C ALA A 219 3.89 32.48 10.68
N ASP A 220 4.96 31.69 10.89
CA ASP A 220 5.32 30.58 10.02
C ASP A 220 4.69 29.26 10.49
N GLY A 221 3.97 28.61 9.57
CA GLY A 221 3.67 27.18 9.60
C GLY A 221 3.17 26.59 10.92
N ASN A 222 3.62 25.37 11.21
CA ASN A 222 3.43 24.71 12.48
C ASN A 222 4.52 25.21 13.44
N TRP A 223 4.15 25.54 14.67
CA TRP A 223 5.13 25.92 15.70
C TRP A 223 5.92 24.71 16.22
N PHE A 224 5.36 23.52 16.05
CA PHE A 224 5.95 22.25 16.43
C PHE A 224 5.44 21.15 15.53
N ALA A 225 6.33 20.26 15.10
CA ALA A 225 5.97 19.00 14.45
C ALA A 225 7.02 17.95 14.84
N ASN A 226 6.60 16.83 15.44
CA ASN A 226 7.50 15.70 15.70
C ASN A 226 6.74 14.37 15.91
N PHE A 227 7.49 13.27 15.97
CA PHE A 227 7.01 11.93 16.23
C PHE A 227 6.88 11.63 17.72
N PHE A 228 5.71 11.13 18.12
CA PHE A 228 5.39 10.75 19.50
C PHE A 228 5.19 9.24 19.54
N PHE A 229 5.84 8.52 20.46
CA PHE A 229 5.56 7.09 20.66
C PHE A 229 4.06 6.92 20.89
N ALA A 230 3.44 6.00 20.16
CA ALA A 230 2.02 5.73 20.22
C ALA A 230 1.77 4.29 20.67
N PRO A 231 2.01 3.99 21.96
CA PRO A 231 1.94 2.63 22.45
C PRO A 231 0.50 2.18 22.69
N SER A 232 0.25 0.89 22.53
CA SER A 232 -1.08 0.26 22.66
C SER A 232 -1.72 0.40 24.05
N ASN A 233 -0.95 0.72 25.09
CA ASN A 233 -1.44 0.88 26.45
C ASN A 233 -1.99 2.29 26.76
N VAL A 234 -1.92 3.24 25.83
CA VAL A 234 -2.50 4.58 26.00
C VAL A 234 -3.28 4.97 24.74
N GLY A 235 -4.51 5.47 24.89
CA GLY A 235 -5.30 5.97 23.76
C GLY A 235 -5.15 7.47 23.51
N LYS A 236 -4.49 8.18 24.44
CA LYS A 236 -4.22 9.62 24.38
C LYS A 236 -2.87 9.90 25.03
N PHE A 237 -2.22 10.98 24.58
CA PHE A 237 -0.96 11.42 25.18
C PHE A 237 -1.20 11.88 26.62
N THR A 238 -0.53 11.24 27.58
CA THR A 238 -0.85 11.35 29.01
C THR A 238 -0.20 12.53 29.72
N GLU A 239 0.73 13.21 29.06
CA GLU A 239 1.54 14.28 29.65
C GLU A 239 1.11 15.65 29.13
N GLU A 240 1.38 16.70 29.91
CA GLU A 240 1.16 18.10 29.49
C GLU A 240 2.31 18.56 28.58
N ILE A 241 1.98 19.30 27.52
CA ILE A 241 2.97 19.97 26.66
C ILE A 241 2.96 21.47 26.96
N THR A 242 4.10 22.02 27.36
CA THR A 242 4.27 23.45 27.63
C THR A 242 5.04 24.11 26.50
N MET A 243 4.48 25.17 25.92
CA MET A 243 5.13 26.05 24.95
C MET A 243 5.35 27.43 25.57
N ALA A 244 6.61 27.84 25.73
CA ALA A 244 7.01 29.12 26.28
C ALA A 244 7.54 30.04 25.17
N LEU A 245 6.81 31.13 24.93
CA LEU A 245 7.22 32.21 24.03
C LEU A 245 8.04 33.24 24.81
N SER A 246 9.14 33.71 24.23
CA SER A 246 9.96 34.77 24.82
C SER A 246 10.61 35.69 23.78
N GLY A 247 11.40 36.67 24.24
CA GLY A 247 12.02 37.70 23.41
C GLY A 247 11.28 39.03 23.51
N GLY A 248 10.51 39.39 22.49
CA GLY A 248 9.67 40.60 22.46
C GLY A 248 8.21 40.38 22.88
N TYR A 249 7.82 39.14 23.16
CA TYR A 249 6.51 38.76 23.72
C TYR A 249 6.73 37.59 24.67
N SER A 250 6.00 37.56 25.79
CA SER A 250 6.14 36.51 26.82
C SER A 250 4.78 35.91 27.13
N LYS A 251 4.64 34.61 26.87
CA LYS A 251 3.42 33.86 27.14
C LYS A 251 3.73 32.38 27.24
N GLU A 252 3.06 31.72 28.17
CA GLU A 252 3.04 30.27 28.27
C GLU A 252 1.70 29.75 27.74
N ILE A 253 1.76 28.70 26.92
CA ILE A 253 0.62 27.98 26.35
C ILE A 253 0.79 26.52 26.72
N LYS A 254 -0.27 25.87 27.22
CA LYS A 254 -0.23 24.48 27.67
C LYS A 254 -1.27 23.67 26.91
N ILE A 255 -0.85 22.57 26.30
CA ILE A 255 -1.75 21.51 25.84
C ILE A 255 -1.94 20.57 27.03
N PRO A 256 -3.15 20.49 27.61
CA PRO A 256 -3.37 19.64 28.78
C PRO A 256 -3.12 18.16 28.46
N ALA A 257 -2.71 17.41 29.48
CA ALA A 257 -2.67 15.95 29.44
C ALA A 257 -4.00 15.35 28.94
N ASN A 258 -3.92 14.24 28.21
CA ASN A 258 -5.05 13.51 27.64
C ASN A 258 -5.89 14.30 26.62
N THR A 259 -5.32 15.35 26.02
CA THR A 259 -5.96 16.11 24.93
C THR A 259 -5.71 15.46 23.56
N LEU A 260 -4.45 15.16 23.26
CA LEU A 260 -4.05 14.61 21.96
C LEU A 260 -4.38 13.11 21.91
N PRO A 261 -5.21 12.64 20.96
CA PRO A 261 -5.36 11.21 20.70
C PRO A 261 -4.02 10.64 20.25
N LEU A 262 -3.79 9.36 20.53
CA LEU A 262 -2.51 8.75 20.23
C LEU A 262 -2.75 7.33 19.74
N ASP A 263 -2.45 7.12 18.46
CA ASP A 263 -2.39 5.81 17.83
C ASP A 263 -1.23 5.85 16.85
N ALA A 264 -0.58 4.72 16.65
CA ALA A 264 0.46 4.64 15.64
C ALA A 264 -0.16 5.07 14.32
N ASN A 265 0.62 5.79 13.50
CA ASN A 265 0.30 6.09 12.09
C ASN A 265 -0.72 7.19 11.86
N MET A 266 -1.18 7.82 12.94
CA MET A 266 -2.03 8.98 12.85
C MET A 266 -1.19 10.25 12.68
N GLN A 267 -1.69 11.15 11.85
CA GLN A 267 -1.28 12.54 11.85
C GLN A 267 -2.26 13.32 12.73
N ILE A 268 -1.73 14.01 13.74
CA ILE A 268 -2.52 14.79 14.69
C ILE A 268 -2.13 16.24 14.52
N MET A 269 -3.11 17.10 14.24
CA MET A 269 -2.91 18.54 14.17
C MET A 269 -3.72 19.21 15.27
N ALA A 270 -3.02 19.82 16.24
CA ALA A 270 -3.64 20.62 17.28
C ALA A 270 -3.61 22.10 16.89
N LYS A 271 -4.79 22.69 16.71
CA LYS A 271 -4.96 24.13 16.40
C LYS A 271 -5.51 24.87 17.61
N PHE A 272 -5.04 26.08 17.89
CA PHE A 272 -5.49 26.84 19.07
C PHE A 272 -5.51 28.35 18.83
N GLU A 273 -6.32 29.09 19.60
CA GLU A 273 -6.21 30.54 19.65
C GLU A 273 -5.36 30.96 20.86
N ILE A 274 -4.45 31.91 20.67
CA ILE A 274 -3.65 32.46 21.77
C ILE A 274 -4.57 33.27 22.68
N GLY A 275 -4.88 32.71 23.86
CA GLY A 275 -5.62 33.40 24.93
C GLY A 275 -6.96 32.78 25.31
N ASP A 276 -7.52 31.85 24.52
CA ASP A 276 -8.79 31.18 24.83
C ASP A 276 -8.62 29.90 25.67
N GLY A 277 -7.43 29.29 25.61
CA GLY A 277 -7.12 28.04 26.30
C GLY A 277 -7.71 26.78 25.67
N ASN A 278 -8.29 26.88 24.46
CA ASN A 278 -8.96 25.77 23.78
C ASN A 278 -8.13 25.24 22.60
N PHE A 279 -8.28 23.95 22.32
CA PHE A 279 -7.60 23.26 21.23
C PHE A 279 -8.62 22.54 20.35
N ASP A 280 -8.57 22.81 19.05
CA ASP A 280 -9.22 22.03 18.01
C ASP A 280 -8.26 20.93 17.54
N ILE A 281 -8.69 19.68 17.68
CA ILE A 281 -7.87 18.52 17.30
C ILE A 281 -8.40 17.93 16.00
N GLU A 282 -7.58 17.98 14.96
CA GLU A 282 -7.80 17.28 13.71
C GLU A 282 -6.96 16.00 13.69
N VAL A 283 -7.59 14.88 13.36
CA VAL A 283 -6.94 13.58 13.25
C VAL A 283 -7.07 13.10 11.81
N GLY A 284 -5.94 12.84 11.19
CA GLY A 284 -5.82 12.22 9.88
C GLY A 284 -4.98 10.95 9.96
N VAL A 285 -4.94 10.22 8.85
CA VAL A 285 -3.94 9.17 8.62
C VAL A 285 -2.78 9.82 7.88
N ASP A 286 -1.55 9.56 8.31
CA ASP A 286 -0.37 10.10 7.62
C ASP A 286 -0.30 9.48 6.19
N PRO A 287 -0.38 10.26 5.11
CA PRO A 287 -0.44 9.72 3.76
C PRO A 287 0.87 9.03 3.32
N ASP A 288 2.02 9.39 3.93
CA ASP A 288 3.33 8.77 3.71
C ASP A 288 3.50 7.44 4.48
N TYR A 289 2.40 6.93 5.07
CA TYR A 289 2.42 5.81 5.99
C TYR A 289 1.92 4.45 5.45
N GLU A 290 1.05 4.37 4.44
CA GLU A 290 0.43 3.07 4.13
C GLU A 290 1.18 2.22 3.10
N ALA A 291 1.48 0.97 3.48
CA ALA A 291 1.39 -0.12 2.52
C ALA A 291 -0.10 -0.24 2.15
N LEU A 292 -0.46 0.27 0.98
CA LEU A 292 -1.83 0.27 0.52
C LEU A 292 -2.33 -1.18 0.37
N GLU A 293 -3.31 -1.57 1.17
CA GLU A 293 -3.92 -2.89 1.11
C GLU A 293 -4.91 -2.96 -0.05
N MET A 294 -4.87 -4.07 -0.78
CA MET A 294 -5.80 -4.34 -1.88
C MET A 294 -7.13 -4.85 -1.34
N LYS A 295 -8.19 -4.09 -1.58
CA LYS A 295 -9.57 -4.42 -1.26
C LYS A 295 -10.48 -3.94 -2.37
N VAL A 296 -11.74 -4.34 -2.34
CA VAL A 296 -12.76 -3.79 -3.23
C VAL A 296 -12.80 -2.26 -3.10
N GLY A 297 -12.76 -1.55 -4.23
CA GLY A 297 -12.67 -0.09 -4.33
C GLY A 297 -11.24 0.46 -4.32
N SER A 298 -10.21 -0.36 -4.15
CA SER A 298 -8.83 0.08 -4.30
C SER A 298 -8.53 0.42 -5.77
N TYR A 299 -7.91 1.59 -6.00
CA TYR A 299 -7.28 1.91 -7.27
C TYR A 299 -5.99 1.12 -7.42
N ILE A 300 -5.67 0.64 -8.62
CA ILE A 300 -4.42 -0.04 -8.93
C ILE A 300 -3.74 0.58 -10.15
N ASN A 301 -2.41 0.66 -10.14
CA ASN A 301 -1.61 1.14 -11.27
C ASN A 301 -1.24 0.02 -12.27
N ALA A 302 -0.51 0.38 -13.34
CA ALA A 302 -0.06 -0.54 -14.39
C ALA A 302 0.82 -1.71 -13.92
N GLU A 303 1.36 -1.64 -12.70
CA GLU A 303 2.13 -2.73 -12.09
C GLU A 303 1.28 -3.66 -11.21
N GLY A 304 0.00 -3.34 -11.03
CA GLY A 304 -0.92 -4.09 -10.15
C GLY A 304 -0.81 -3.71 -8.68
N LYS A 305 -0.19 -2.57 -8.38
CA LYS A 305 -0.05 -2.06 -7.01
C LYS A 305 -1.16 -1.08 -6.70
N VAL A 306 -1.61 -1.11 -5.46
CA VAL A 306 -2.63 -0.17 -4.99
C VAL A 306 -2.04 1.24 -4.98
N VAL A 307 -2.81 2.21 -5.46
CA VAL A 307 -2.52 3.65 -5.45
C VAL A 307 -3.65 4.41 -4.77
N ARG A 308 -3.41 5.66 -4.38
CA ARG A 308 -4.42 6.48 -3.66
C ARG A 308 -5.33 7.23 -4.61
N ASP A 309 -4.79 7.70 -5.72
CA ASP A 309 -5.44 8.63 -6.62
C ASP A 309 -5.77 7.96 -7.96
N ALA A 310 -6.95 8.29 -8.49
CA ALA A 310 -7.39 7.82 -9.80
C ALA A 310 -6.44 8.23 -10.93
N ALA A 311 -5.74 9.36 -10.77
CA ALA A 311 -4.78 9.86 -11.76
C ALA A 311 -3.57 8.93 -11.97
N ASP A 312 -3.23 8.13 -10.95
CA ASP A 312 -2.14 7.16 -11.01
C ASP A 312 -2.64 5.72 -11.27
N ALA A 313 -3.95 5.56 -11.47
CA ALA A 313 -4.63 4.28 -11.58
C ALA A 313 -4.91 3.89 -13.03
N VAL A 314 -4.95 2.59 -13.28
CA VAL A 314 -5.43 2.00 -14.52
C VAL A 314 -6.69 1.18 -14.30
N GLY A 315 -6.94 0.72 -13.06
CA GLY A 315 -8.14 -0.03 -12.72
C GLY A 315 -8.60 0.13 -11.27
N ILE A 316 -9.82 -0.32 -11.02
CA ILE A 316 -10.46 -0.35 -9.69
C ILE A 316 -10.81 -1.78 -9.37
N VAL A 317 -10.36 -2.27 -8.21
CA VAL A 317 -10.65 -3.63 -7.74
C VAL A 317 -12.14 -3.76 -7.43
N PHE A 318 -12.83 -4.70 -8.07
CA PHE A 318 -14.27 -4.94 -7.84
C PHE A 318 -14.55 -6.29 -7.19
N LYS A 319 -13.60 -7.21 -7.20
CA LYS A 319 -13.72 -8.54 -6.60
C LYS A 319 -12.39 -8.98 -6.01
N MET A 320 -12.46 -9.53 -4.80
CA MET A 320 -11.36 -10.29 -4.20
C MET A 320 -11.61 -11.77 -4.40
N GLU A 321 -10.53 -12.56 -4.51
CA GLU A 321 -10.56 -14.00 -4.79
C GLU A 321 -11.08 -14.34 -6.20
N ALA A 322 -11.02 -15.63 -6.57
CA ALA A 322 -11.41 -16.12 -7.88
C ALA A 322 -12.92 -15.97 -8.15
N ILE A 323 -13.29 -15.64 -9.39
CA ILE A 323 -14.69 -15.64 -9.85
C ILE A 323 -15.01 -17.01 -10.43
N GLY A 324 -16.06 -17.65 -9.91
CA GLY A 324 -16.50 -18.97 -10.36
C GLY A 324 -15.39 -20.02 -10.24
N ASP A 325 -15.20 -20.81 -11.29
CA ASP A 325 -14.20 -21.88 -11.37
C ASP A 325 -12.87 -21.41 -11.98
N ASP A 326 -12.59 -20.10 -11.98
CA ASP A 326 -11.36 -19.58 -12.55
C ASP A 326 -10.12 -19.97 -11.72
N VAL A 327 -9.07 -20.38 -12.43
CA VAL A 327 -7.84 -20.91 -11.84
C VAL A 327 -6.61 -20.40 -12.59
N PRO A 328 -5.45 -20.27 -11.92
CA PRO A 328 -4.20 -19.84 -12.56
C PRO A 328 -3.81 -20.63 -13.82
N ALA A 329 -4.18 -21.91 -13.92
CA ALA A 329 -3.92 -22.75 -15.08
C ALA A 329 -4.56 -22.23 -16.40
N ASN A 330 -5.56 -21.36 -16.30
CA ASN A 330 -6.22 -20.74 -17.46
C ASN A 330 -5.45 -19.53 -18.04
N TYR A 331 -4.37 -19.12 -17.38
CA TYR A 331 -3.57 -17.94 -17.74
C TYR A 331 -2.23 -18.34 -18.38
N PRO A 332 -1.51 -17.39 -19.02
CA PRO A 332 -0.17 -17.63 -19.57
C PRO A 332 0.78 -18.26 -18.53
N VAL A 333 1.74 -19.06 -18.99
CA VAL A 333 2.65 -19.88 -18.15
C VAL A 333 3.30 -19.08 -17.01
N ALA A 334 3.63 -17.81 -17.23
CA ALA A 334 4.22 -16.93 -16.21
C ALA A 334 3.34 -16.68 -14.97
N LEU A 335 2.02 -16.87 -15.08
CA LEU A 335 1.04 -16.64 -14.02
C LEU A 335 0.52 -17.95 -13.40
N GLN A 336 0.76 -19.10 -14.03
CA GLN A 336 0.17 -20.38 -13.61
C GLN A 336 0.65 -20.86 -12.24
N SER A 337 1.85 -20.46 -11.80
CA SER A 337 2.38 -20.78 -10.47
C SER A 337 1.95 -19.81 -9.37
N LYS A 338 1.20 -18.76 -9.72
CA LYS A 338 0.75 -17.72 -8.78
C LYS A 338 -0.67 -17.99 -8.29
N THR A 339 -1.13 -17.22 -7.31
CA THR A 339 -2.51 -17.30 -6.81
C THR A 339 -3.32 -16.09 -7.29
N ILE A 340 -4.55 -16.31 -7.76
CA ILE A 340 -5.49 -15.21 -8.06
C ILE A 340 -5.86 -14.51 -6.76
N VAL A 341 -5.65 -13.19 -6.70
CA VAL A 341 -6.02 -12.38 -5.52
C VAL A 341 -7.25 -11.52 -5.75
N GLY A 342 -7.59 -11.23 -7.00
CA GLY A 342 -8.78 -10.48 -7.34
C GLY A 342 -8.80 -10.01 -8.78
N TYR A 343 -9.78 -9.15 -9.07
CA TYR A 343 -10.06 -8.61 -10.39
C TYR A 343 -10.28 -7.11 -10.30
N ALA A 344 -9.76 -6.39 -11.29
CA ALA A 344 -10.00 -4.96 -11.44
C ALA A 344 -10.60 -4.64 -12.80
N VAL A 345 -11.50 -3.66 -12.80
CA VAL A 345 -12.11 -3.10 -14.00
C VAL A 345 -11.37 -1.82 -14.38
N ALA A 346 -11.21 -1.54 -15.68
CA ALA A 346 -10.60 -0.31 -16.16
C ALA A 346 -11.29 0.95 -15.57
N ILE A 347 -10.53 2.01 -15.28
CA ILE A 347 -11.08 3.27 -14.75
C ILE A 347 -12.02 3.98 -15.74
N GLU A 348 -11.96 3.61 -17.02
CA GLU A 348 -12.82 4.15 -18.08
C GLU A 348 -13.25 3.06 -19.06
N ASN A 349 -14.28 3.35 -19.87
CA ASN A 349 -14.60 2.52 -21.04
C ASN A 349 -13.57 2.76 -22.14
N VAL A 350 -13.43 1.80 -23.07
CA VAL A 350 -12.53 1.97 -24.23
C VAL A 350 -12.87 3.17 -25.13
N ALA A 351 -14.11 3.68 -25.03
CA ALA A 351 -14.57 4.89 -25.67
C ALA A 351 -15.80 5.44 -24.94
N THR A 352 -16.05 6.74 -25.07
CA THR A 352 -17.21 7.42 -24.49
C THR A 352 -18.55 6.94 -25.07
N GLY A 353 -18.55 6.54 -26.34
CA GLY A 353 -19.74 6.08 -27.08
C GLY A 353 -19.72 4.58 -27.38
N ARG A 354 -20.91 4.01 -27.63
CA ARG A 354 -21.05 2.61 -28.08
C ARG A 354 -20.38 2.38 -29.44
N GLN A 355 -19.56 1.34 -29.52
CA GLN A 355 -18.86 0.93 -30.73
C GLN A 355 -19.65 -0.12 -31.51
N VAL A 356 -19.52 -0.10 -32.84
CA VAL A 356 -20.21 -1.05 -33.74
C VAL A 356 -19.57 -2.43 -33.62
N LEU A 357 -20.39 -3.43 -33.29
CA LEU A 357 -20.00 -4.84 -33.20
C LEU A 357 -20.07 -5.55 -34.56
N ASN A 358 -20.95 -5.10 -35.44
CA ASN A 358 -21.14 -5.65 -36.78
C ASN A 358 -21.79 -4.63 -37.73
N ASN A 359 -21.27 -4.52 -38.95
CA ASN A 359 -21.79 -3.61 -39.98
C ASN A 359 -23.06 -4.15 -40.66
N ALA A 360 -23.22 -5.47 -40.68
CA ALA A 360 -24.38 -6.18 -41.19
C ALA A 360 -24.64 -7.43 -40.33
N ALA A 361 -25.81 -8.04 -40.49
CA ALA A 361 -26.14 -9.31 -39.84
C ALA A 361 -25.04 -10.36 -40.12
N MET A 362 -24.51 -10.96 -39.06
CA MET A 362 -23.45 -11.96 -39.15
C MET A 362 -24.05 -13.35 -39.42
N SER A 363 -23.38 -14.15 -40.26
CA SER A 363 -23.85 -15.51 -40.57
C SER A 363 -23.75 -16.47 -39.38
N SER A 364 -22.71 -16.34 -38.53
CA SER A 364 -22.59 -17.01 -37.23
C SER A 364 -21.29 -16.64 -36.50
N LEU A 365 -21.33 -16.49 -35.18
CA LEU A 365 -20.15 -16.54 -34.31
C LEU A 365 -19.93 -17.95 -33.72
N VAL A 366 -18.69 -18.28 -33.34
CA VAL A 366 -18.40 -19.52 -32.63
C VAL A 366 -18.86 -19.38 -31.18
N THR A 367 -19.70 -20.31 -30.70
CA THR A 367 -20.17 -20.33 -29.30
C THR A 367 -18.99 -20.56 -28.37
N THR A 368 -18.94 -19.81 -27.28
CA THR A 368 -17.92 -19.97 -26.24
C THR A 368 -18.08 -21.31 -25.56
N ASP A 369 -16.97 -22.04 -25.41
CA ASP A 369 -16.95 -23.34 -24.73
C ASP A 369 -17.32 -23.17 -23.24
N ALA A 370 -18.05 -24.13 -22.67
CA ALA A 370 -18.46 -24.10 -21.26
C ALA A 370 -17.28 -24.20 -20.28
N THR A 371 -16.10 -24.62 -20.75
CA THR A 371 -14.85 -24.67 -19.97
C THR A 371 -14.14 -23.32 -19.87
N VAL A 372 -14.57 -22.31 -20.61
CA VAL A 372 -14.03 -20.95 -20.51
C VAL A 372 -14.56 -20.27 -19.26
N THR A 373 -13.67 -19.87 -18.37
CA THR A 373 -14.03 -19.24 -17.09
C THR A 373 -13.67 -17.76 -17.02
N ASN A 374 -12.73 -17.28 -17.84
CA ASN A 374 -12.30 -15.88 -17.84
C ASN A 374 -12.05 -15.31 -19.25
N GLY A 375 -12.01 -13.99 -19.33
CA GLY A 375 -11.92 -13.28 -20.61
C GLY A 375 -10.60 -13.46 -21.37
N THR A 376 -9.51 -13.84 -20.71
CA THR A 376 -8.22 -14.09 -21.39
C THR A 376 -8.30 -15.26 -22.37
N GLN A 377 -9.19 -16.22 -22.12
CA GLN A 377 -9.38 -17.40 -22.96
C GLN A 377 -10.27 -17.15 -24.20
N ALA A 378 -11.11 -16.10 -24.18
CA ALA A 378 -12.15 -15.90 -25.20
C ALA A 378 -12.08 -14.56 -25.95
N THR A 379 -11.32 -13.57 -25.45
CA THR A 379 -11.22 -12.24 -26.08
C THR A 379 -10.74 -12.33 -27.53
N GLU A 380 -9.65 -13.04 -27.80
CA GLU A 380 -9.09 -13.16 -29.16
C GLU A 380 -10.06 -13.86 -30.13
N ALA A 381 -10.73 -14.92 -29.66
CA ALA A 381 -11.72 -15.64 -30.46
C ALA A 381 -12.92 -14.75 -30.81
N LEU A 382 -13.40 -13.93 -29.87
CA LEU A 382 -14.45 -12.94 -30.15
C LEU A 382 -13.97 -11.94 -31.20
N LEU A 383 -12.82 -11.29 -30.98
CA LEU A 383 -12.31 -10.23 -31.86
C LEU A 383 -12.08 -10.76 -33.28
N THR A 384 -11.54 -11.96 -33.41
CA THR A 384 -11.38 -12.65 -34.71
C THR A 384 -12.74 -12.92 -35.35
N GLY A 385 -13.72 -13.37 -34.55
CA GLY A 385 -15.06 -13.70 -35.01
C GLY A 385 -15.84 -12.49 -35.55
N ILE A 386 -15.77 -11.34 -34.87
CA ILE A 386 -16.44 -10.09 -35.30
C ILE A 386 -15.73 -9.39 -36.45
N GLY A 387 -14.45 -9.67 -36.66
CA GLY A 387 -13.63 -9.07 -37.70
C GLY A 387 -13.30 -7.60 -37.44
N GLU A 388 -12.77 -6.94 -38.46
CA GLU A 388 -12.31 -5.54 -38.37
C GLU A 388 -13.48 -4.55 -38.34
N VAL A 389 -14.04 -4.37 -37.15
CA VAL A 389 -15.12 -3.43 -36.84
C VAL A 389 -14.65 -2.40 -35.80
N ALA A 390 -15.39 -1.30 -35.67
CA ALA A 390 -15.05 -0.21 -34.74
C ALA A 390 -14.80 -0.73 -33.31
N PHE A 391 -15.60 -1.69 -32.84
CA PHE A 391 -15.41 -2.29 -31.51
C PHE A 391 -14.02 -2.94 -31.34
N MET A 392 -13.55 -3.72 -32.32
CA MET A 392 -12.22 -4.33 -32.29
C MET A 392 -11.11 -3.28 -32.39
N THR A 393 -11.23 -2.35 -33.34
CA THR A 393 -10.21 -1.32 -33.57
C THR A 393 -10.05 -0.43 -32.34
N THR A 394 -11.15 0.01 -31.73
CA THR A 394 -11.13 0.83 -30.52
C THR A 394 -10.56 0.08 -29.33
N TYR A 395 -10.97 -1.18 -29.10
CA TYR A 395 -10.40 -1.99 -28.02
C TYR A 395 -8.88 -2.15 -28.17
N ASN A 396 -8.41 -2.53 -29.37
CA ASN A 396 -6.99 -2.72 -29.62
C ASN A 396 -6.17 -1.43 -29.48
N SER A 397 -6.71 -0.28 -29.94
CA SER A 397 -6.06 1.02 -29.73
C SER A 397 -5.96 1.35 -28.25
N TRP A 398 -7.06 1.20 -27.51
CA TRP A 398 -7.12 1.48 -26.09
C TRP A 398 -6.14 0.62 -25.28
N VAL A 399 -6.06 -0.69 -25.58
CA VAL A 399 -5.09 -1.59 -24.91
C VAL A 399 -3.64 -1.16 -25.19
N ASN A 400 -3.33 -0.71 -26.41
CA ASN A 400 -1.98 -0.21 -26.73
C ASN A 400 -1.65 1.10 -26.01
N GLU A 401 -2.66 1.93 -25.73
CA GLU A 401 -2.53 3.19 -24.99
C GLU A 401 -2.47 2.99 -23.47
N HIS A 402 -2.87 1.81 -22.97
CA HIS A 402 -2.89 1.44 -21.55
C HIS A 402 -1.99 0.24 -21.25
N PRO A 403 -0.67 0.35 -21.46
CA PRO A 403 0.26 -0.74 -21.20
C PRO A 403 0.25 -1.13 -19.72
N LEU A 404 0.48 -2.42 -19.47
CA LEU A 404 0.65 -3.00 -18.14
C LEU A 404 2.08 -3.52 -18.02
N ASP A 405 2.73 -3.19 -16.92
CA ASP A 405 4.14 -3.52 -16.66
C ASP A 405 4.31 -4.53 -15.52
N GLY A 406 3.20 -4.91 -14.86
CA GLY A 406 3.20 -5.79 -13.71
C GLY A 406 3.30 -7.28 -14.06
N GLU A 407 4.33 -7.95 -13.56
CA GLU A 407 4.48 -9.42 -13.71
C GLU A 407 3.34 -10.22 -13.05
N SER A 408 2.58 -9.59 -12.16
CA SER A 408 1.45 -10.17 -11.42
C SER A 408 0.09 -9.78 -11.98
N LEU A 409 0.04 -9.25 -13.20
CA LEU A 409 -1.19 -8.94 -13.90
C LEU A 409 -1.38 -9.84 -15.13
N SER A 410 -2.63 -10.19 -15.43
CA SER A 410 -2.98 -10.59 -16.79
C SER A 410 -2.89 -9.38 -17.74
N SER A 411 -2.80 -9.63 -19.05
CA SER A 411 -3.13 -8.59 -20.04
C SER A 411 -4.59 -8.14 -19.88
N TRP A 412 -4.91 -6.95 -20.39
CA TRP A 412 -6.30 -6.51 -20.55
C TRP A 412 -7.09 -7.53 -21.36
N TYR A 413 -8.32 -7.81 -20.91
CA TYR A 413 -9.26 -8.66 -21.64
C TYR A 413 -10.67 -8.07 -21.62
N ILE A 414 -11.48 -8.49 -22.60
CA ILE A 414 -12.92 -8.28 -22.57
C ILE A 414 -13.49 -9.36 -21.62
N PRO A 415 -14.22 -9.00 -20.55
CA PRO A 415 -14.67 -9.97 -19.56
C PRO A 415 -15.66 -10.97 -20.14
N THR A 416 -15.77 -12.16 -19.53
CA THR A 416 -16.91 -13.06 -19.77
C THR A 416 -18.21 -12.42 -19.27
N VAL A 417 -19.36 -12.95 -19.70
CA VAL A 417 -20.65 -12.45 -19.21
C VAL A 417 -20.79 -12.60 -17.69
N ASP A 418 -20.16 -13.62 -17.09
CA ASP A 418 -20.17 -13.84 -15.65
C ASP A 418 -19.29 -12.82 -14.91
N GLN A 419 -18.06 -12.57 -15.39
CA GLN A 419 -17.19 -11.52 -14.84
C GLN A 419 -17.82 -10.12 -14.98
N LEU A 420 -18.42 -9.84 -16.14
CA LEU A 420 -19.17 -8.60 -16.36
C LEU A 420 -20.38 -8.51 -15.44
N GLY A 421 -21.09 -9.62 -15.22
CA GLY A 421 -22.23 -9.71 -14.32
C GLY A 421 -21.85 -9.43 -12.87
N GLU A 422 -20.73 -9.97 -12.39
CA GLU A 422 -20.18 -9.67 -11.05
C GLU A 422 -19.92 -8.17 -10.88
N PHE A 423 -19.22 -7.54 -11.83
CA PHE A 423 -18.95 -6.10 -11.76
C PHE A 423 -20.23 -5.26 -11.83
N VAL A 424 -21.12 -5.52 -12.79
CA VAL A 424 -22.36 -4.75 -12.92
C VAL A 424 -23.26 -4.97 -11.70
N GLY A 425 -23.28 -6.18 -11.13
CA GLY A 425 -24.03 -6.51 -9.91
C GLY A 425 -23.53 -5.78 -8.66
N MET A 426 -22.28 -5.29 -8.66
CA MET A 426 -21.80 -4.40 -7.61
C MET A 426 -22.49 -3.03 -7.64
N LEU A 427 -22.89 -2.57 -8.83
CA LEU A 427 -23.40 -1.22 -9.05
C LEU A 427 -24.93 -1.17 -9.14
N PHE A 428 -25.55 -2.18 -9.75
CA PHE A 428 -26.96 -2.20 -10.10
C PHE A 428 -27.66 -3.46 -9.60
N LYS A 429 -28.97 -3.33 -9.37
CA LYS A 429 -29.85 -4.45 -9.11
C LYS A 429 -29.86 -5.40 -10.31
N ILE A 430 -29.73 -6.71 -10.08
CA ILE A 430 -29.84 -7.74 -11.13
C ILE A 430 -30.95 -8.71 -10.74
N GLY A 431 -32.05 -8.70 -11.50
CA GLY A 431 -33.26 -9.46 -11.14
C GLY A 431 -33.81 -8.99 -9.80
N GLU A 432 -33.93 -9.89 -8.83
CA GLU A 432 -34.35 -9.56 -7.46
C GLU A 432 -33.18 -9.29 -6.50
N VAL A 433 -31.93 -9.38 -6.98
CA VAL A 433 -30.73 -9.21 -6.15
C VAL A 433 -30.30 -7.74 -6.15
N GLU A 434 -30.31 -7.13 -4.97
CA GLU A 434 -29.83 -5.75 -4.77
C GLU A 434 -28.31 -5.64 -4.98
N PRO A 435 -27.79 -4.44 -5.32
CA PRO A 435 -26.37 -4.23 -5.57
C PRO A 435 -25.50 -4.73 -4.42
N THR A 436 -24.45 -5.50 -4.74
CA THR A 436 -23.55 -6.09 -3.73
C THR A 436 -22.44 -5.13 -3.30
N GLY A 437 -22.18 -4.07 -4.07
CA GLY A 437 -21.17 -3.07 -3.76
C GLY A 437 -21.59 -2.14 -2.64
N GLY A 438 -20.66 -1.89 -1.71
CA GLY A 438 -20.83 -0.89 -0.66
C GLY A 438 -21.08 0.50 -1.24
N GLN A 439 -21.73 1.38 -0.45
CA GLN A 439 -22.08 2.73 -0.89
C GLN A 439 -20.86 3.50 -1.44
N ALA A 440 -19.72 3.46 -0.75
CA ALA A 440 -18.50 4.14 -1.17
C ALA A 440 -17.98 3.64 -2.54
N PHE A 441 -18.13 2.35 -2.85
CA PHE A 441 -17.77 1.80 -4.16
C PHE A 441 -18.73 2.31 -5.25
N ARG A 442 -20.03 2.31 -4.98
CA ARG A 442 -21.05 2.74 -5.95
C ARG A 442 -21.04 4.24 -6.24
N GLU A 443 -20.53 5.04 -5.32
CA GLU A 443 -20.42 6.50 -5.43
C GLU A 443 -19.08 6.97 -6.02
N MET A 444 -18.19 6.05 -6.45
CA MET A 444 -16.93 6.44 -7.08
C MET A 444 -17.19 7.23 -8.38
N PRO A 445 -16.45 8.32 -8.65
CA PRO A 445 -16.65 9.15 -9.85
C PRO A 445 -16.59 8.36 -11.17
N GLU A 446 -15.75 7.32 -11.24
CA GLU A 446 -15.57 6.44 -12.41
C GLU A 446 -16.78 5.53 -12.70
N PHE A 447 -17.76 5.52 -11.79
CA PHE A 447 -19.03 4.80 -11.91
C PHE A 447 -20.24 5.75 -11.89
N ALA A 448 -20.02 7.07 -11.96
CA ALA A 448 -21.09 8.05 -12.01
C ALA A 448 -22.06 7.80 -13.19
N PHE A 449 -23.34 8.13 -12.97
CA PHE A 449 -24.41 7.94 -13.95
C PHE A 449 -24.41 9.07 -14.98
N GLU A 450 -23.29 9.20 -15.69
CA GLU A 450 -22.99 10.32 -16.59
C GLU A 450 -22.55 9.82 -17.97
N ASN A 451 -22.69 10.71 -18.96
CA ASN A 451 -22.20 10.48 -20.31
C ASN A 451 -20.67 10.39 -20.33
N GLY A 452 -20.13 9.33 -20.94
CA GLY A 452 -18.70 9.05 -21.01
C GLY A 452 -18.18 8.20 -19.83
N VAL A 453 -19.01 7.95 -18.81
CA VAL A 453 -18.62 7.18 -17.60
C VAL A 453 -19.28 5.80 -17.59
N MET A 454 -20.53 5.68 -17.12
CA MET A 454 -21.31 4.44 -17.21
C MET A 454 -22.35 4.46 -18.35
N PHE A 455 -22.63 5.64 -18.91
CA PHE A 455 -23.60 5.84 -19.97
C PHE A 455 -22.97 6.57 -21.16
N ASP A 456 -23.60 6.46 -22.33
CA ASP A 456 -23.05 6.97 -23.59
C ASP A 456 -23.75 8.23 -24.12
N ARG A 457 -24.59 8.87 -23.29
CA ARG A 457 -25.39 10.04 -23.67
C ARG A 457 -25.96 10.78 -22.47
N ASP A 458 -26.35 12.03 -22.71
CA ASP A 458 -27.07 12.90 -21.77
C ASP A 458 -28.33 13.46 -22.47
N PRO A 459 -29.55 13.29 -21.91
CA PRO A 459 -29.88 12.52 -20.70
C PRO A 459 -29.62 11.03 -20.88
N ILE A 460 -29.28 10.34 -19.78
CA ILE A 460 -28.96 8.91 -19.81
C ILE A 460 -30.12 8.06 -20.38
N GLU A 461 -29.78 6.99 -21.11
CA GLU A 461 -30.72 5.98 -21.60
C GLU A 461 -30.11 4.58 -21.47
N SER A 462 -30.92 3.54 -21.69
CA SER A 462 -30.46 2.16 -21.60
C SER A 462 -29.25 1.90 -22.50
N VAL A 463 -28.24 1.25 -21.93
CA VAL A 463 -26.93 1.05 -22.56
C VAL A 463 -26.51 -0.42 -22.48
N TYR A 464 -25.88 -0.89 -23.55
CA TYR A 464 -25.35 -2.26 -23.65
C TYR A 464 -23.85 -2.26 -23.39
N TYR A 465 -23.40 -3.22 -22.59
CA TYR A 465 -22.01 -3.60 -22.41
C TYR A 465 -21.78 -4.98 -23.02
N ALA A 466 -20.78 -5.12 -23.88
CA ALA A 466 -20.44 -6.40 -24.50
C ALA A 466 -19.47 -7.20 -23.63
N SER A 467 -19.64 -8.52 -23.62
CA SER A 467 -18.68 -9.48 -23.05
C SER A 467 -17.97 -10.25 -24.18
N CYS A 468 -16.96 -11.06 -23.86
CA CYS A 468 -16.33 -11.99 -24.79
C CYS A 468 -17.13 -13.30 -25.00
N THR A 469 -18.23 -13.49 -24.27
CA THR A 469 -19.03 -14.72 -24.33
C THR A 469 -19.97 -14.70 -25.53
N VAL A 470 -19.96 -15.74 -26.35
CA VAL A 470 -20.92 -15.98 -27.44
C VAL A 470 -21.87 -17.11 -27.03
N ASN A 471 -23.17 -16.85 -27.05
CA ASN A 471 -24.16 -17.81 -26.58
C ASN A 471 -24.54 -18.88 -27.63
N GLY A 472 -25.43 -19.80 -27.23
CA GLY A 472 -25.94 -20.86 -28.12
C GLY A 472 -26.70 -20.36 -29.35
N SER A 473 -27.22 -19.13 -29.31
CA SER A 473 -27.87 -18.47 -30.47
C SER A 473 -26.85 -17.82 -31.41
N LYS A 474 -25.54 -18.01 -31.17
CA LYS A 474 -24.44 -17.44 -31.97
C LYS A 474 -24.40 -15.91 -31.94
N ASP A 475 -24.99 -15.33 -30.90
CA ASP A 475 -24.98 -13.90 -30.59
C ASP A 475 -24.00 -13.61 -29.44
N ILE A 476 -23.57 -12.36 -29.32
CA ILE A 476 -22.70 -11.92 -28.21
C ILE A 476 -23.57 -11.77 -26.97
N SER A 477 -23.20 -12.44 -25.88
CA SER A 477 -23.74 -12.18 -24.55
C SER A 477 -23.17 -10.89 -24.00
N GLY A 478 -23.96 -10.16 -23.24
CA GLY A 478 -23.53 -8.96 -22.54
C GLY A 478 -24.52 -8.58 -21.47
N VAL A 479 -24.50 -7.32 -21.07
CA VAL A 479 -25.40 -6.77 -20.06
C VAL A 479 -26.07 -5.52 -20.61
N ILE A 480 -27.35 -5.35 -20.31
CA ILE A 480 -28.06 -4.08 -20.51
C ILE A 480 -28.36 -3.45 -19.16
N ILE A 481 -27.97 -2.19 -19.01
CA ILE A 481 -28.39 -1.33 -17.90
C ILE A 481 -29.64 -0.59 -18.39
N ASN A 482 -30.78 -0.79 -17.73
CA ASN A 482 -32.05 -0.21 -18.13
C ASN A 482 -32.27 1.14 -17.45
N VAL A 483 -32.71 2.12 -18.23
CA VAL A 483 -33.11 3.44 -17.74
C VAL A 483 -34.57 3.68 -18.08
N ASP A 484 -35.32 4.20 -17.12
CA ASP A 484 -36.69 4.65 -17.37
C ASP A 484 -36.68 5.83 -18.35
N LYS A 485 -37.37 5.67 -19.48
CA LYS A 485 -37.37 6.69 -20.54
C LYS A 485 -37.98 8.02 -20.10
N THR A 486 -38.85 8.01 -19.11
CA THR A 486 -39.60 9.17 -18.59
C THR A 486 -38.82 9.86 -17.48
N THR A 487 -38.43 9.10 -16.44
CA THR A 487 -37.78 9.67 -15.26
C THR A 487 -36.27 9.84 -15.42
N LYS A 488 -35.68 9.21 -16.45
CA LYS A 488 -34.23 9.15 -16.67
C LYS A 488 -33.46 8.58 -15.49
N GLN A 489 -34.11 7.74 -14.68
CA GLN A 489 -33.49 7.02 -13.58
C GLN A 489 -33.12 5.60 -13.99
N VAL A 490 -32.01 5.10 -13.46
CA VAL A 490 -31.59 3.72 -13.63
C VAL A 490 -32.57 2.80 -12.89
N LEU A 491 -33.01 1.74 -13.56
CA LEU A 491 -33.96 0.76 -13.03
C LEU A 491 -33.22 -0.48 -12.49
N ASP A 492 -32.55 -1.19 -13.39
CA ASP A 492 -31.88 -2.45 -13.12
C ASP A 492 -30.82 -2.73 -14.20
N ALA A 493 -30.05 -3.80 -14.01
CA ALA A 493 -29.24 -4.40 -15.05
C ALA A 493 -29.62 -5.88 -15.25
N LYS A 494 -29.43 -6.37 -16.46
CA LYS A 494 -29.71 -7.78 -16.79
C LYS A 494 -28.80 -8.31 -17.88
N ALA A 495 -28.52 -9.61 -17.82
CA ALA A 495 -27.91 -10.31 -18.94
C ALA A 495 -28.74 -10.12 -20.22
N SER A 496 -28.06 -9.95 -21.35
CA SER A 496 -28.69 -9.68 -22.64
C SER A 496 -27.95 -10.36 -23.78
N SER A 497 -28.68 -10.67 -24.84
CA SER A 497 -28.13 -11.17 -26.10
C SER A 497 -28.09 -10.03 -27.11
N LEU A 498 -26.89 -9.61 -27.50
CA LEU A 498 -26.66 -8.62 -28.54
C LEU A 498 -26.76 -9.34 -29.89
N LYS A 499 -27.90 -9.15 -30.57
CA LYS A 499 -28.34 -9.91 -31.75
C LYS A 499 -27.58 -9.56 -33.04
N VAL A 500 -26.27 -9.79 -33.04
CA VAL A 500 -25.37 -9.55 -34.19
C VAL A 500 -25.74 -10.42 -35.39
N THR A 501 -26.40 -11.56 -35.19
CA THR A 501 -26.93 -12.41 -36.27
C THR A 501 -28.16 -11.82 -36.96
N GLY A 502 -28.90 -10.94 -36.29
CA GLY A 502 -30.17 -10.38 -36.80
C GLY A 502 -30.04 -8.95 -37.34
N SER A 503 -29.18 -8.13 -36.76
CA SER A 503 -29.06 -6.71 -37.11
C SER A 503 -27.72 -6.13 -36.66
N SER A 504 -27.40 -4.91 -37.10
CA SER A 504 -26.24 -4.17 -36.57
C SER A 504 -26.45 -3.85 -35.08
N GLN A 505 -25.45 -4.15 -34.27
CA GLN A 505 -25.44 -3.91 -32.83
C GLN A 505 -24.30 -2.96 -32.45
N LYS A 506 -24.51 -2.24 -31.33
CA LYS A 506 -23.48 -1.38 -30.73
C LYS A 506 -23.45 -1.56 -29.22
N ALA A 507 -22.26 -1.55 -28.64
CA ALA A 507 -22.06 -1.70 -27.21
C ALA A 507 -20.85 -0.91 -26.69
N LEU A 508 -20.86 -0.61 -25.40
CA LEU A 508 -19.68 -0.19 -24.67
C LEU A 508 -18.84 -1.42 -24.33
N CYS A 509 -17.54 -1.19 -24.10
CA CYS A 509 -16.61 -2.18 -23.59
C CYS A 509 -15.85 -1.55 -22.42
N ARG A 510 -15.79 -2.28 -21.30
CA ARG A 510 -14.97 -1.92 -20.15
C ARG A 510 -14.07 -3.11 -19.82
N PRO A 511 -12.79 -3.06 -20.22
CA PRO A 511 -11.85 -4.16 -20.03
C PRO A 511 -11.60 -4.46 -18.55
N MET A 512 -11.10 -5.65 -18.29
CA MET A 512 -10.71 -6.10 -16.94
C MET A 512 -9.31 -6.70 -16.96
N ILE A 513 -8.71 -6.76 -15.76
CA ILE A 513 -7.48 -7.48 -15.48
C ILE A 513 -7.65 -8.39 -14.27
N THR A 514 -6.94 -9.52 -14.29
CA THR A 514 -6.82 -10.43 -13.15
C THR A 514 -5.49 -10.15 -12.45
N ILE A 515 -5.54 -10.13 -11.12
CA ILE A 515 -4.40 -9.80 -10.27
C ILE A 515 -3.93 -11.07 -9.55
N PHE A 516 -2.61 -11.27 -9.49
CA PHE A 516 -1.97 -12.43 -8.91
C PHE A 516 -1.02 -12.07 -7.75
N LYS A 517 -0.70 -13.03 -6.88
CA LYS A 517 0.41 -12.96 -5.92
C LYS A 517 1.28 -14.20 -5.94
#